data_AF-B1B3N6-F1
#
_entry.id   AF-B1B3N6-F1
#
_cell.length_a   1.000
_cell.length_b   1.000
_cell.length_c   1.000
_cell.angle_alpha   90.00
_cell.angle_beta   90.00
_cell.angle_gamma   90.00
#
_symmetry.space_group_name_H-M   'P 1'
#
loop_
_entity.id
_entity.type
_entity.pdbx_description
1 polymer ?
#
loop_
_entity_poly.entity_id
_entity_poly.type
_entity_poly.pdbx_seq_one_letter_code
_entity_poly.pdbx_strand_id
1 'polypeptide(L)'
;MLNLTARRTFDFRTSRSSKIERPEVRKSNTNDTDFNDIDFNDTENNDMNDLNDIKYKNEISNHSNHSNQFTHNFDDKEMLLQEFPEQLTNYLLKYDYRDLEIIKAVILKAKKSFNSRHEDMHYMLEDIEDEILTSLKRLKKAIHDRGVKGQKETIKSMQAYLMQTILTELEETHALYMRRKNMKQYNIFNQ
;
A
#
# COMPACT_ATOMS: atom_id res chain seq x y z
N MET A 1 41.21 16.30 -75.29
CA MET A 1 41.11 15.08 -74.45
C MET A 1 40.60 15.47 -73.07
N LEU A 2 39.36 15.07 -72.74
CA LEU A 2 38.75 14.74 -71.41
C LEU A 2 38.99 15.68 -70.20
N ASN A 3 37.97 16.46 -69.77
CA ASN A 3 36.91 16.21 -68.74
C ASN A 3 37.33 16.46 -67.26
N LEU A 4 36.85 17.54 -66.60
CA LEU A 4 35.65 17.69 -65.72
C LEU A 4 36.03 17.45 -64.23
N THR A 5 35.64 18.18 -63.16
CA THR A 5 34.46 19.02 -62.87
C THR A 5 34.64 19.81 -61.54
N ALA A 6 33.94 20.95 -61.44
CA ALA A 6 33.19 21.52 -60.29
C ALA A 6 33.91 22.05 -59.02
N ARG A 7 33.98 23.39 -58.92
CA ARG A 7 33.98 24.15 -57.66
C ARG A 7 32.53 24.47 -57.27
N ARG A 8 32.07 24.08 -56.07
CA ARG A 8 30.78 24.51 -55.49
C ARG A 8 30.94 25.88 -54.83
N THR A 9 30.12 26.83 -55.28
CA THR A 9 29.90 28.13 -54.64
C THR A 9 28.91 27.99 -53.48
N PHE A 10 29.15 28.78 -52.44
CA PHE A 10 28.37 28.84 -51.20
C PHE A 10 27.15 29.75 -51.41
N ASP A 11 25.93 29.18 -51.34
CA ASP A 11 24.69 29.96 -51.33
C ASP A 11 24.06 29.89 -49.93
N PHE A 12 23.99 31.04 -49.25
CA PHE A 12 23.20 31.22 -48.04
C PHE A 12 21.71 31.17 -48.39
N ARG A 13 21.05 30.04 -48.11
CA ARG A 13 19.59 29.93 -48.06
C ARG A 13 19.14 29.62 -46.64
N THR A 14 18.69 30.66 -45.93
CA THR A 14 17.87 30.55 -44.72
C THR A 14 16.66 29.66 -45.01
N SER A 15 16.70 28.44 -44.47
CA SER A 15 15.63 27.46 -44.61
C SER A 15 14.95 27.28 -43.27
N ARG A 16 13.77 27.89 -43.17
CA ARG A 16 12.50 27.30 -42.71
C ARG A 16 12.57 26.23 -41.61
N SER A 17 11.81 26.53 -40.54
CA SER A 17 10.97 25.57 -39.82
C SER A 17 11.72 24.46 -39.08
N SER A 18 12.32 24.79 -37.94
CA SER A 18 12.40 23.83 -36.84
C SER A 18 10.96 23.53 -36.39
N LYS A 19 10.34 22.50 -36.98
CA LYS A 19 9.21 21.82 -36.34
C LYS A 19 9.72 21.42 -34.96
N ILE A 20 9.13 22.01 -33.93
CA ILE A 20 9.30 21.54 -32.57
C ILE A 20 8.60 20.18 -32.55
N GLU A 21 9.33 19.12 -32.89
CA GLU A 21 8.92 17.76 -32.54
C GLU A 21 8.88 17.74 -31.02
N ARG A 22 7.66 17.75 -30.49
CA ARG A 22 7.42 17.44 -29.08
C ARG A 22 8.10 16.11 -28.83
N PRO A 23 8.93 15.96 -27.78
CA PRO A 23 9.46 14.67 -27.41
C PRO A 23 8.28 13.72 -27.30
N GLU A 24 8.27 12.66 -28.09
CA GLU A 24 7.26 11.62 -27.98
C GLU A 24 7.21 11.21 -26.51
N VAL A 25 6.01 11.35 -25.93
CA VAL A 25 5.73 10.84 -24.59
C VAL A 25 6.10 9.38 -24.67
N ARG A 26 7.21 9.01 -24.03
CA ARG A 26 7.53 7.60 -23.81
C ARG A 26 6.26 7.02 -23.24
N LYS A 27 5.63 6.11 -23.98
CA LYS A 27 4.58 5.27 -23.44
C LYS A 27 5.21 4.65 -22.20
N SER A 28 4.84 5.16 -21.03
CA SER A 28 5.09 4.44 -19.80
C SER A 28 4.30 3.16 -20.02
N ASN A 29 5.02 2.08 -20.27
CA ASN A 29 4.47 0.75 -20.20
C ASN A 29 3.62 0.77 -18.93
N THR A 30 2.31 0.59 -19.09
CA THR A 30 1.45 0.34 -17.95
C THR A 30 2.13 -0.75 -17.16
N ASN A 31 2.35 -0.52 -15.88
CA ASN A 31 2.81 -1.57 -14.98
C ASN A 31 1.62 -2.54 -14.87
N ASP A 32 1.41 -3.36 -15.90
CA ASP A 32 0.67 -4.61 -15.77
C ASP A 32 1.57 -5.51 -14.93
N THR A 33 1.65 -5.20 -13.65
CA THR A 33 1.90 -6.23 -12.66
C THR A 33 0.68 -7.12 -12.71
N ASP A 34 0.78 -8.21 -13.48
CA ASP A 34 0.00 -9.42 -13.27
C ASP A 34 0.28 -9.90 -11.84
N PHE A 35 -0.33 -9.24 -10.85
CA PHE A 35 -0.54 -9.81 -9.53
C PHE A 35 -1.60 -10.89 -9.74
N ASN A 36 -1.16 -12.02 -10.29
CA ASN A 36 -1.98 -13.22 -10.45
C ASN A 36 -2.54 -13.57 -9.08
N ASP A 37 -3.86 -13.44 -8.97
CA ASP A 37 -4.72 -13.99 -7.93
C ASP A 37 -4.13 -13.92 -6.51
N ILE A 38 -4.05 -12.70 -5.94
CA ILE A 38 -4.48 -12.63 -4.55
C ILE A 38 -5.98 -12.86 -4.64
N ASP A 39 -6.35 -14.12 -4.55
CA ASP A 39 -7.70 -14.56 -4.36
C ASP A 39 -8.16 -13.84 -3.09
N PHE A 40 -8.74 -12.65 -3.25
CA PHE A 40 -9.65 -12.06 -2.29
C PHE A 40 -10.90 -12.93 -2.38
N ASN A 41 -10.71 -14.19 -2.05
CA ASN A 41 -11.78 -15.12 -1.91
C ASN A 41 -12.57 -14.50 -0.76
N ASP A 42 -13.82 -14.15 -1.03
CA ASP A 42 -14.84 -13.82 -0.03
C ASP A 42 -15.09 -15.07 0.84
N THR A 43 -14.03 -15.64 1.41
CA THR A 43 -14.18 -16.48 2.57
C THR A 43 -14.60 -15.52 3.66
N GLU A 44 -15.92 -15.47 3.87
CA GLU A 44 -16.53 -15.33 5.18
C GLU A 44 -15.84 -16.28 6.17
N ASN A 45 -14.61 -15.94 6.53
CA ASN A 45 -13.93 -16.50 7.65
C ASN A 45 -13.06 -15.38 8.20
N ASN A 46 -13.75 -14.46 8.88
CA ASN A 46 -13.18 -13.87 10.09
C ASN A 46 -12.80 -15.04 11.00
N ASP A 47 -11.64 -15.62 10.78
CA ASP A 47 -11.00 -16.51 11.74
C ASP A 47 -10.46 -15.62 12.87
N MET A 48 -11.40 -14.97 13.58
CA MET A 48 -11.22 -14.33 14.88
C MET A 48 -11.47 -15.37 15.97
N ASN A 49 -10.83 -16.54 15.88
CA ASN A 49 -11.04 -17.60 16.86
C ASN A 49 -9.75 -18.15 17.47
N ASP A 50 -8.68 -17.35 17.51
CA ASP A 50 -7.42 -17.76 18.16
C ASP A 50 -6.98 -16.84 19.31
N LEU A 51 -7.92 -16.15 19.98
CA LEU A 51 -7.59 -15.40 21.20
C LEU A 51 -8.80 -15.24 22.12
N ASN A 52 -9.26 -16.35 22.73
CA ASN A 52 -9.87 -16.39 24.07
C ASN A 52 -10.38 -17.78 24.48
N ASP A 53 -9.58 -18.84 24.34
CA ASP A 53 -9.86 -20.10 25.04
C ASP A 53 -9.08 -20.17 26.37
N ILE A 54 -9.21 -19.14 27.20
CA ILE A 54 -8.99 -19.32 28.64
C ILE A 54 -10.24 -20.03 29.16
N LYS A 55 -10.17 -21.35 29.15
CA LYS A 55 -11.13 -22.25 29.77
C LYS A 55 -11.24 -21.94 31.27
N TYR A 56 -12.09 -20.98 31.62
CA TYR A 56 -12.55 -20.79 32.99
C TYR A 56 -13.47 -21.95 33.34
N LYS A 57 -12.89 -23.03 33.88
CA LYS A 57 -13.61 -23.87 34.82
C LYS A 57 -13.92 -23.01 36.04
N ASN A 58 -15.12 -22.47 36.13
CA ASN A 58 -15.65 -22.03 37.41
C ASN A 58 -17.04 -22.61 37.59
N GLU A 59 -17.08 -23.49 38.57
CA GLU A 59 -18.28 -24.01 39.19
C GLU A 59 -19.15 -22.86 39.72
N ILE A 60 -20.44 -23.15 39.75
CA ILE A 60 -21.55 -22.26 40.09
C ILE A 60 -21.26 -21.47 41.38
N SER A 61 -21.31 -20.14 41.30
CA SER A 61 -21.64 -19.29 42.43
C SER A 61 -22.42 -18.07 41.95
N ASN A 62 -23.61 -17.89 42.52
CA ASN A 62 -24.52 -16.79 42.25
C ASN A 62 -23.93 -15.43 42.69
N HIS A 63 -24.55 -14.36 42.18
CA HIS A 63 -24.57 -12.96 42.65
C HIS A 63 -23.76 -11.94 41.84
N SER A 64 -24.45 -11.18 40.98
CA SER A 64 -24.72 -9.74 41.15
C SER A 64 -25.31 -9.19 39.86
N ASN A 65 -26.51 -8.58 39.94
CA ASN A 65 -27.10 -7.83 38.84
C ASN A 65 -26.32 -6.53 38.64
N HIS A 66 -25.20 -6.58 37.91
CA HIS A 66 -24.59 -5.38 37.34
C HIS A 66 -25.30 -5.06 36.03
N SER A 67 -26.05 -3.96 36.03
CA SER A 67 -26.50 -3.31 34.81
C SER A 67 -25.25 -2.85 34.05
N ASN A 68 -24.82 -3.65 33.09
CA ASN A 68 -23.74 -3.29 32.18
C ASN A 68 -24.26 -2.27 31.17
N GLN A 69 -24.33 -1.01 31.57
CA GLN A 69 -24.15 0.09 30.63
C GLN A 69 -22.66 0.14 30.29
N PHE A 70 -22.23 -0.71 29.37
CA PHE A 70 -20.95 -0.52 28.69
C PHE A 70 -21.07 0.81 27.93
N THR A 71 -20.33 1.82 28.39
CA THR A 71 -20.07 3.04 27.62
C THR A 71 -19.15 2.67 26.47
N HIS A 72 -19.71 2.02 25.47
CA HIS A 72 -19.10 1.73 24.18
C HIS A 72 -18.67 3.08 23.59
N ASN A 73 -17.41 3.24 23.15
CA ASN A 73 -17.04 4.01 21.95
C ASN A 73 -15.53 4.34 21.81
N PHE A 74 -14.75 4.46 22.89
CA PHE A 74 -13.31 4.81 22.79
C PHE A 74 -12.38 3.65 23.16
N ASP A 75 -12.61 3.05 24.34
CA ASP A 75 -11.81 1.93 24.86
C ASP A 75 -11.79 0.73 23.90
N ASP A 76 -12.88 0.47 23.18
CA ASP A 76 -12.97 -0.65 22.24
C ASP A 76 -12.11 -0.46 20.99
N LYS A 77 -11.91 0.79 20.54
CA LYS A 77 -11.04 1.08 19.37
C LYS A 77 -9.57 0.98 19.73
N GLU A 78 -9.20 1.44 20.92
CA GLU A 78 -7.84 1.31 21.43
C GLU A 78 -7.49 -0.16 21.66
N MET A 79 -8.40 -0.94 22.25
CA MET A 79 -8.24 -2.40 22.39
C MET A 79 -8.08 -3.08 21.01
N LEU A 80 -8.86 -2.68 20.01
CA LEU A 80 -8.75 -3.22 18.65
C LEU A 80 -7.36 -2.96 18.02
N LEU A 81 -6.68 -1.88 18.42
CA LEU A 81 -5.40 -1.42 17.88
C LEU A 81 -4.22 -1.60 18.85
N GLN A 82 -4.37 -2.37 19.92
CA GLN A 82 -3.34 -2.49 20.96
C GLN A 82 -1.96 -2.99 20.44
N GLU A 83 -1.95 -3.71 19.31
CA GLU A 83 -0.75 -4.25 18.67
C GLU A 83 -0.20 -3.33 17.56
N PHE A 84 -0.86 -2.21 17.30
CA PHE A 84 -0.48 -1.28 16.23
C PHE A 84 0.46 -0.20 16.77
N PRO A 85 1.46 0.23 15.98
CA PRO A 85 2.37 1.29 16.38
C PRO A 85 1.64 2.62 16.58
N GLU A 86 2.17 3.46 17.46
CA GLU A 86 1.47 4.64 18.00
C GLU A 86 1.01 5.61 16.90
N GLN A 87 1.85 5.89 15.90
CA GLN A 87 1.53 6.86 14.86
C GLN A 87 0.41 6.34 13.95
N LEU A 88 0.40 5.03 13.64
CA LEU A 88 -0.66 4.36 12.89
C LEU A 88 -1.94 4.31 13.70
N THR A 89 -1.87 3.96 14.99
CA THR A 89 -3.02 3.96 15.90
C THR A 89 -3.68 5.34 15.96
N ASN A 90 -2.90 6.40 16.16
CA ASN A 90 -3.39 7.78 16.18
C ASN A 90 -4.05 8.21 14.86
N TYR A 91 -3.58 7.68 13.73
CA TYR A 91 -4.22 7.93 12.45
C TYR A 91 -5.53 7.16 12.31
N LEU A 92 -5.56 5.89 12.74
CA LEU A 92 -6.66 4.96 12.60
C LEU A 92 -7.85 5.27 13.53
N LEU A 93 -7.62 5.84 14.71
CA LEU A 93 -8.69 6.25 15.65
C LEU A 93 -9.69 7.26 15.06
N LYS A 94 -9.35 7.90 13.94
CA LYS A 94 -10.21 8.85 13.21
C LYS A 94 -11.34 8.16 12.41
N TYR A 95 -11.26 6.84 12.21
CA TYR A 95 -12.29 6.07 11.50
C TYR A 95 -13.35 5.54 12.47
N ASP A 96 -14.55 5.29 11.95
CA ASP A 96 -15.60 4.60 12.70
C ASP A 96 -15.21 3.13 12.94
N TYR A 97 -15.75 2.53 14.00
CA TYR A 97 -15.38 1.18 14.43
C TYR A 97 -15.50 0.14 13.29
N ARG A 98 -16.57 0.20 12.49
CA ARG A 98 -16.79 -0.70 11.35
C ARG A 98 -15.74 -0.58 10.26
N ASP A 99 -15.36 0.65 9.93
CA ASP A 99 -14.32 0.90 8.94
C ASP A 99 -12.94 0.52 9.48
N LEU A 100 -12.74 0.68 10.79
CA LEU A 100 -11.52 0.31 11.48
C LEU A 100 -11.30 -1.21 11.48
N GLU A 101 -12.33 -2.02 11.72
CA GLU A 101 -12.27 -3.48 11.62
C GLU A 101 -11.80 -3.92 10.22
N ILE A 102 -12.35 -3.28 9.18
CA ILE A 102 -12.00 -3.56 7.79
C ILE A 102 -10.55 -3.17 7.51
N ILE A 103 -10.15 -1.95 7.89
CA ILE A 103 -8.80 -1.45 7.65
C ILE A 103 -7.76 -2.33 8.37
N LYS A 104 -8.01 -2.68 9.65
CA LYS A 104 -7.15 -3.59 10.42
C LYS A 104 -6.98 -4.92 9.71
N ALA A 105 -8.07 -5.55 9.29
CA ALA A 105 -8.03 -6.83 8.59
C ALA A 105 -7.21 -6.76 7.30
N VAL A 106 -7.40 -5.70 6.49
CA VAL A 106 -6.64 -5.52 5.24
C VAL A 106 -5.15 -5.32 5.51
N ILE A 107 -4.77 -4.49 6.50
CA ILE A 107 -3.36 -4.26 6.87
C ILE A 107 -2.70 -5.57 7.30
N LEU A 108 -3.32 -6.32 8.22
CA LEU A 108 -2.74 -7.57 8.73
C LEU A 108 -2.62 -8.64 7.64
N LYS A 109 -3.63 -8.75 6.75
CA LYS A 109 -3.57 -9.65 5.60
C LYS A 109 -2.47 -9.24 4.61
N ALA A 110 -2.31 -7.94 4.33
CA ALA A 110 -1.26 -7.44 3.44
C ALA A 110 0.14 -7.73 4.01
N LYS A 111 0.37 -7.41 5.29
CA LYS A 111 1.62 -7.72 6.01
C LYS A 111 1.94 -9.21 5.97
N LYS A 112 0.96 -10.07 6.30
CA LYS A 112 1.13 -11.52 6.27
C LYS A 112 1.48 -12.00 4.86
N SER A 113 0.71 -11.56 3.85
CA SER A 113 0.92 -11.91 2.45
C SER A 113 2.31 -11.53 1.96
N PHE A 114 2.76 -10.31 2.29
CA PHE A 114 4.10 -9.83 1.93
C PHE A 114 5.19 -10.66 2.61
N ASN A 115 5.14 -10.81 3.95
CA ASN A 115 6.15 -11.56 4.69
C ASN A 115 6.23 -13.05 4.29
N SER A 116 5.13 -13.64 3.81
CA SER A 116 5.13 -15.01 3.29
C SER A 116 5.82 -15.16 1.94
N ARG A 117 5.96 -14.09 1.14
CA ARG A 117 6.65 -14.11 -0.15
C ARG A 117 8.14 -13.80 -0.03
N HIS A 118 8.57 -13.19 1.08
CA HIS A 118 9.91 -12.64 1.26
C HIS A 118 10.57 -13.30 2.47
N GLU A 119 11.11 -14.50 2.27
CA GLU A 119 11.74 -15.29 3.34
C GLU A 119 13.01 -14.65 3.93
N ASP A 120 13.63 -13.73 3.17
CA ASP A 120 14.86 -13.07 3.57
C ASP A 120 14.65 -11.91 4.54
N MET A 121 13.41 -11.39 4.68
CA MET A 121 13.05 -10.34 5.62
C MET A 121 11.61 -10.46 6.14
N HIS A 122 11.47 -10.33 7.46
CA HIS A 122 10.17 -10.27 8.11
C HIS A 122 9.94 -8.88 8.70
N TYR A 123 9.01 -8.14 8.10
CA TYR A 123 8.63 -6.83 8.61
C TYR A 123 7.62 -6.93 9.75
N MET A 124 7.83 -6.17 10.82
CA MET A 124 6.84 -5.85 11.85
C MET A 124 5.99 -4.65 11.42
N LEU A 125 4.94 -4.29 12.17
CA LEU A 125 4.08 -3.14 11.78
C LEU A 125 4.83 -1.81 11.88
N GLU A 126 5.76 -1.72 12.83
CA GLU A 126 6.67 -0.61 13.08
C GLU A 126 7.58 -0.34 11.88
N ASP A 127 8.02 -1.40 11.19
CA ASP A 127 8.95 -1.29 10.06
C ASP A 127 8.27 -0.74 8.80
N ILE A 128 6.94 -0.84 8.71
CA ILE A 128 6.13 -0.52 7.52
C ILE A 128 5.04 0.52 7.80
N GLU A 129 5.15 1.20 8.94
CA GLU A 129 4.15 2.14 9.43
C GLU A 129 3.91 3.29 8.45
N ASP A 130 4.98 3.82 7.85
CA ASP A 130 4.93 4.94 6.91
C ASP A 130 4.28 4.55 5.56
N GLU A 131 4.57 3.34 5.07
CA GLU A 131 3.97 2.77 3.85
C GLU A 131 2.47 2.54 4.04
N ILE A 132 2.05 2.01 5.20
CA ILE A 132 0.64 1.84 5.54
C ILE A 132 -0.05 3.21 5.62
N LEU A 133 0.55 4.20 6.30
CA LEU A 133 -0.03 5.54 6.41
C LEU A 133 -0.16 6.22 5.05
N THR A 134 0.83 6.04 4.17
CA THR A 134 0.78 6.54 2.79
C THR A 134 -0.37 5.89 2.03
N SER A 135 -0.56 4.58 2.18
CA SER A 135 -1.65 3.83 1.58
C SER A 135 -3.03 4.31 2.06
N LEU A 136 -3.19 4.55 3.36
CA LEU A 136 -4.44 5.05 3.93
C LEU A 136 -4.78 6.48 3.45
N LYS A 137 -3.76 7.34 3.31
CA LYS A 137 -3.92 8.68 2.73
C LYS A 137 -4.36 8.59 1.26
N ARG A 138 -3.77 7.68 0.48
CA ARG A 138 -4.15 7.42 -0.92
C ARG A 138 -5.58 6.88 -1.03
N LEU A 139 -5.97 5.94 -0.17
CA LEU A 139 -7.36 5.44 -0.08
C LEU A 139 -8.34 6.59 0.19
N LYS A 140 -8.08 7.40 1.21
CA LYS A 140 -8.95 8.54 1.57
C LYS A 140 -9.11 9.50 0.39
N LYS A 141 -8.01 9.81 -0.31
CA LYS A 141 -8.03 10.65 -1.51
C LYS A 141 -8.81 9.98 -2.65
N ALA A 142 -8.63 8.69 -2.88
CA ALA A 142 -9.33 7.96 -3.93
C ALA A 142 -10.84 7.92 -3.70
N ILE A 143 -11.30 7.66 -2.47
CA ILE A 143 -12.72 7.73 -2.09
C ILE A 143 -13.26 9.13 -2.36
N HIS A 144 -12.55 10.17 -1.93
CA HIS A 144 -12.95 11.56 -2.17
C HIS A 144 -13.07 11.88 -3.66
N ASP A 145 -12.01 11.61 -4.44
CA ASP A 145 -11.95 11.94 -5.87
C ASP A 145 -13.01 11.20 -6.69
N ARG A 146 -13.38 9.98 -6.28
CA ARG A 146 -14.50 9.22 -6.85
C ARG A 146 -15.86 9.77 -6.42
N GLY A 147 -15.99 10.19 -5.16
CA GLY A 147 -17.16 10.89 -4.62
C GLY A 147 -17.52 12.15 -5.38
N VAL A 148 -16.53 12.99 -5.70
CA VAL A 148 -16.72 14.22 -6.50
C VAL A 148 -17.21 13.90 -7.92
N LYS A 149 -16.94 12.69 -8.43
CA LYS A 149 -17.42 12.18 -9.73
C LYS A 149 -18.77 11.47 -9.64
N GLY A 150 -19.44 11.50 -8.48
CA GLY A 150 -20.73 10.87 -8.26
C GLY A 150 -20.68 9.38 -7.91
N GLN A 151 -19.49 8.79 -7.74
CA GLN A 151 -19.33 7.40 -7.32
C GLN A 151 -19.37 7.31 -5.80
N LYS A 152 -20.24 6.44 -5.25
CA LYS A 152 -20.35 6.24 -3.80
C LYS A 152 -19.47 5.09 -3.34
N GLU A 153 -18.19 5.40 -3.17
CA GLU A 153 -17.21 4.45 -2.67
C GLU A 153 -17.11 4.53 -1.15
N THR A 154 -16.87 3.37 -0.54
CA THR A 154 -16.72 3.21 0.91
C THR A 154 -15.42 2.47 1.18
N ILE A 155 -14.95 2.46 2.42
CA ILE A 155 -13.80 1.64 2.81
C ILE A 155 -14.08 0.16 2.53
N LYS A 156 -15.32 -0.28 2.76
CA LYS A 156 -15.76 -1.64 2.44
C LYS A 156 -15.64 -1.97 0.94
N SER A 157 -16.09 -1.10 0.04
CA SER A 157 -16.00 -1.36 -1.41
C SER A 157 -14.58 -1.22 -1.94
N MET A 158 -13.71 -0.48 -1.25
CA MET A 158 -12.33 -0.22 -1.65
C MET A 158 -11.29 -1.08 -0.92
N GLN A 159 -11.68 -2.20 -0.31
CA GLN A 159 -10.75 -3.11 0.37
C GLN A 159 -9.65 -3.64 -0.56
N ALA A 160 -10.03 -4.11 -1.75
CA ALA A 160 -9.07 -4.59 -2.75
C ALA A 160 -8.09 -3.48 -3.18
N TYR A 161 -8.58 -2.24 -3.31
CA TYR A 161 -7.72 -1.09 -3.59
C TYR A 161 -6.73 -0.81 -2.46
N LEU A 162 -7.18 -0.84 -1.20
CA LEU A 162 -6.29 -0.64 -0.04
C LEU A 162 -5.23 -1.74 0.04
N MET A 163 -5.63 -3.00 -0.11
CA MET A 163 -4.73 -4.16 -0.14
C MET A 163 -3.63 -3.97 -1.19
N GLN A 164 -4.02 -3.71 -2.44
CA GLN A 164 -3.08 -3.51 -3.53
C GLN A 164 -2.14 -2.34 -3.28
N THR A 165 -2.66 -1.24 -2.74
CA THR A 165 -1.86 -0.06 -2.44
C THR A 165 -0.80 -0.38 -1.38
N ILE A 166 -1.17 -1.03 -0.27
CA ILE A 166 -0.21 -1.43 0.77
C ILE A 166 0.85 -2.34 0.18
N LEU A 167 0.47 -3.41 -0.51
CA LEU A 167 1.44 -4.34 -1.10
C LEU A 167 2.40 -3.65 -2.06
N THR A 168 1.90 -2.71 -2.87
CA THR A 168 2.75 -1.96 -3.81
C THR A 168 3.79 -1.11 -3.06
N GLU A 169 3.40 -0.37 -2.00
CA GLU A 169 4.35 0.40 -1.18
C GLU A 169 5.41 -0.50 -0.53
N LEU A 170 5.00 -1.69 -0.05
CA LEU A 170 5.93 -2.65 0.57
C LEU A 170 6.94 -3.20 -0.44
N GLU A 171 6.49 -3.58 -1.65
CA GLU A 171 7.38 -4.08 -2.70
C GLU A 171 8.36 -2.99 -3.17
N GLU A 172 7.91 -1.74 -3.32
CA GLU A 172 8.77 -0.60 -3.66
C GLU A 172 9.85 -0.38 -2.60
N THR A 173 9.47 -0.36 -1.33
CA THR A 173 10.38 -0.17 -0.19
C THR A 173 11.38 -1.31 -0.08
N HIS A 174 10.91 -2.55 -0.22
CA HIS A 174 11.76 -3.73 -0.21
C HIS A 174 12.76 -3.75 -1.36
N ALA A 175 12.32 -3.43 -2.58
CA ALA A 175 13.21 -3.35 -3.74
C ALA A 175 14.30 -2.29 -3.54
N LEU A 176 13.96 -1.14 -2.97
CA LEU A 176 14.91 -0.09 -2.62
C LEU A 176 15.92 -0.55 -1.56
N TYR A 177 15.47 -1.24 -0.53
CA TYR A 177 16.33 -1.83 0.49
C TYR A 177 17.33 -2.82 -0.12
N MET A 178 16.86 -3.76 -0.94
CA MET A 178 17.69 -4.77 -1.59
C MET A 178 18.71 -4.14 -2.53
N ARG A 179 18.33 -3.09 -3.27
CA ARG A 179 19.26 -2.32 -4.10
C ARG A 179 20.39 -1.70 -3.28
N ARG A 180 20.07 -1.10 -2.13
CA ARG A 180 21.07 -0.48 -1.23
C ARG A 180 21.99 -1.53 -0.60
N LYS A 181 21.43 -2.67 -0.18
CA LYS A 181 22.18 -3.81 0.36
C LYS A 181 23.20 -4.33 -0.66
N ASN A 182 22.76 -4.54 -1.90
CA ASN A 182 23.63 -5.03 -2.98
C ASN A 182 24.71 -4.01 -3.37
N MET A 183 24.40 -2.70 -3.42
CA MET A 183 25.41 -1.67 -3.69
C MET A 183 26.53 -1.63 -2.64
N LYS A 184 26.21 -1.84 -1.36
CA LYS A 184 27.22 -1.90 -0.29
C LYS A 184 28.13 -3.12 -0.44
N GLN A 185 27.58 -4.26 -0.86
CA GLN A 185 28.34 -5.50 -1.05
C GLN A 185 29.33 -5.42 -2.22
N TYR A 186 28.97 -4.76 -3.32
CA TYR A 186 29.80 -4.64 -4.52
C TYR A 186 30.48 -3.27 -4.65
N ASN A 187 30.76 -2.59 -3.53
CA ASN A 187 31.36 -1.27 -3.56
C ASN A 187 32.83 -1.33 -4.02
N ILE A 188 33.10 -0.79 -5.21
CA ILE A 188 34.44 -0.74 -5.84
C ILE A 188 35.48 0.08 -5.06
N PHE A 189 35.06 0.86 -4.06
CA PHE A 189 35.94 1.67 -3.22
C PHE A 189 36.37 0.98 -1.91
N ASN A 190 35.95 -0.27 -1.67
CA ASN A 190 36.34 -1.08 -0.51
C ASN A 190 37.44 -2.12 -0.84
N GLN A 191 38.31 -1.86 -1.82
CA GLN A 191 39.53 -2.65 -2.06
C GLN A 191 40.70 -2.19 -1.19
#